data_AF-A0A8H9WH64-F1
#
_entry.id   AF-A0A8H9WH64-F1
#
_cell.length_a   1.000
_cell.length_b   1.000
_cell.length_c   1.000
_cell.angle_alpha   90.00
_cell.angle_beta   90.00
_cell.angle_gamma   90.00
#
_symmetry.space_group_name_H-M   'P 1'
#
loop_
_entity.id
_entity.type
_entity.pdbx_description
1 polymer ?
#
loop_
_entity_poly.entity_id
_entity_poly.type
_entity_poly.pdbx_seq_one_letter_code
_entity_poly.pdbx_strand_id
1 'polypeptide(L)'
;MIGFLRGTVHEKQAPLLVIDVNGVGYDVETPMSSFFNLPAVGEQVMIRTHLVVREDAHILYGFLTEDERAMFRSLIKVNGVGPKVALGILSGVNVDDFCLWISDSNVAALVKLPGIGKKTAERLIIDMRDRLPEQTGSSSRVAAGLTAPQTSPMEEA
;
A
#
# COMPACT_ATOMS: atom_id res chain seq x y z
N MET A 1 -7.85 -14.01 -9.98
CA MET A 1 -7.42 -12.80 -9.25
C MET A 1 -6.49 -12.01 -10.16
N ILE A 2 -6.74 -10.72 -10.36
CA ILE A 2 -5.85 -9.82 -11.11
C ILE A 2 -4.87 -9.23 -10.08
N GLY A 3 -3.56 -9.42 -10.29
CA GLY A 3 -2.53 -9.00 -9.33
C GLY A 3 -1.91 -7.63 -9.62
N PHE A 4 -1.81 -7.29 -10.90
CA PHE A 4 -1.37 -5.98 -11.38
C PHE A 4 -1.91 -5.74 -12.79
N LEU A 5 -1.89 -4.48 -13.22
CA LEU A 5 -2.13 -4.05 -14.59
C LEU A 5 -0.93 -3.25 -15.06
N ARG A 6 -0.53 -3.47 -16.31
CA ARG A 6 0.48 -2.67 -17.00
C ARG A 6 -0.10 -2.24 -18.34
N GLY A 7 -0.12 -0.95 -18.59
CA GLY A 7 -0.75 -0.39 -19.78
C GLY A 7 -0.64 1.12 -19.81
N THR A 8 -1.45 1.75 -20.64
CA THR A 8 -1.46 3.20 -20.82
C THR A 8 -2.60 3.82 -20.02
N VAL A 9 -2.34 4.95 -19.36
CA VAL A 9 -3.39 5.74 -18.71
C VAL A 9 -4.32 6.31 -19.79
N HIS A 10 -5.55 5.84 -19.85
CA HIS A 10 -6.54 6.29 -20.84
C HIS A 10 -7.35 7.49 -20.33
N GLU A 11 -7.78 7.45 -19.08
CA GLU A 11 -8.59 8.50 -18.47
C GLU A 11 -8.32 8.62 -16.96
N LYS A 12 -8.35 9.84 -16.43
CA LYS A 12 -8.14 10.16 -15.01
C LYS A 12 -9.33 10.99 -14.49
N GLN A 13 -10.18 10.39 -13.66
CA GLN A 13 -11.28 11.08 -12.99
C GLN A 13 -11.39 10.59 -11.54
N ALA A 14 -10.69 11.24 -10.62
CA ALA A 14 -10.57 10.79 -9.23
C ALA A 14 -11.94 10.43 -8.58
N PRO A 15 -12.05 9.27 -7.89
CA PRO A 15 -11.00 8.27 -7.63
C PRO A 15 -10.80 7.22 -8.73
N LEU A 16 -11.52 7.34 -9.86
CA LEU A 16 -11.51 6.41 -10.98
C LEU A 16 -10.34 6.68 -11.95
N LEU A 17 -9.70 5.59 -12.37
CA LEU A 17 -8.63 5.55 -13.36
C LEU A 17 -8.99 4.49 -14.40
N VAL A 18 -8.90 4.84 -15.68
CA VAL A 18 -9.04 3.87 -16.77
C VAL A 18 -7.65 3.54 -17.32
N ILE A 19 -7.28 2.26 -17.30
CA ILE A 19 -6.04 1.75 -17.87
C ILE A 19 -6.36 0.93 -19.12
N ASP A 20 -5.82 1.34 -20.26
CA ASP A 20 -5.84 0.55 -21.49
C ASP A 20 -4.71 -0.49 -21.44
N VAL A 21 -5.09 -1.77 -21.43
CA VAL A 21 -4.18 -2.90 -21.56
C VAL A 21 -4.49 -3.62 -22.88
N ASN A 22 -3.73 -3.28 -23.93
CA ASN A 22 -3.83 -3.89 -25.27
C ASN A 22 -5.25 -3.83 -25.87
N GLY A 23 -5.94 -2.71 -25.72
CA GLY A 23 -7.29 -2.47 -26.25
C GLY A 23 -8.42 -2.81 -25.28
N VAL A 24 -8.11 -3.22 -24.04
CA VAL A 24 -9.10 -3.47 -22.97
C VAL A 24 -8.97 -2.39 -21.90
N GLY A 25 -10.01 -1.57 -21.73
CA GLY A 25 -10.10 -0.58 -20.67
C GLY A 25 -10.51 -1.19 -19.34
N TYR A 26 -9.65 -1.08 -18.33
CA TYR A 26 -9.95 -1.49 -16.96
C TYR A 26 -10.25 -0.27 -16.10
N ASP A 27 -11.44 -0.26 -15.50
CA ASP A 27 -11.83 0.68 -14.46
C ASP A 27 -11.17 0.30 -13.13
N VAL A 28 -10.41 1.23 -12.55
CA VAL A 28 -9.66 1.03 -11.32
C VAL A 28 -9.94 2.18 -10.34
N GLU A 29 -10.40 1.86 -9.14
CA GLU A 29 -10.50 2.83 -8.04
C GLU A 29 -9.16 2.92 -7.30
N THR A 30 -8.63 4.13 -7.12
CA THR A 30 -7.33 4.36 -6.49
C THR A 30 -7.44 5.34 -5.31
N PRO A 31 -6.60 5.20 -4.27
CA PRO A 31 -6.52 6.21 -3.22
C PRO A 31 -6.09 7.57 -3.80
N MET A 32 -6.57 8.67 -3.22
CA MET A 32 -6.20 10.02 -3.68
C MET A 32 -4.69 10.26 -3.63
N SER A 33 -4.02 9.74 -2.59
CA SER A 33 -2.57 9.80 -2.42
C SER A 33 -1.83 9.16 -3.59
N SER A 34 -2.26 7.98 -4.03
CA SER A 34 -1.70 7.31 -5.20
C SER A 34 -2.08 8.04 -6.51
N PHE A 35 -3.32 8.55 -6.61
CA PHE A 35 -3.83 9.21 -7.81
C PHE A 35 -3.00 10.42 -8.25
N PHE A 36 -2.56 11.25 -7.29
CA PHE A 36 -1.72 12.42 -7.58
C PHE A 36 -0.32 12.05 -8.11
N ASN A 37 0.16 10.86 -7.80
CA ASN A 37 1.47 10.36 -8.26
C ASN A 37 1.38 9.56 -9.57
N LEU A 38 0.18 9.44 -10.17
CA LEU A 38 0.00 8.73 -11.43
C LEU A 38 0.56 9.53 -12.61
N PRO A 39 1.12 8.83 -13.62
CA PRO A 39 1.49 9.42 -14.91
C PRO A 39 0.37 10.22 -15.59
N ALA A 40 0.73 11.00 -16.60
CA ALA A 40 -0.24 11.74 -17.40
C ALA A 40 -1.07 10.79 -18.29
N VAL A 41 -2.23 11.28 -18.76
CA VAL A 41 -3.01 10.55 -19.77
C VAL A 41 -2.16 10.34 -21.03
N GLY A 42 -2.15 9.13 -21.56
CA GLY A 42 -1.31 8.71 -22.68
C GLY A 42 0.04 8.08 -22.28
N GLU A 43 0.41 8.11 -21.00
CA GLU A 43 1.66 7.53 -20.51
C GLU A 43 1.49 6.11 -19.97
N GLN A 44 2.60 5.34 -19.97
CA GLN A 44 2.64 3.98 -19.42
C GLN A 44 2.61 4.00 -17.89
N VAL A 45 1.82 3.10 -17.31
CA VAL A 45 1.71 2.90 -15.86
C VAL A 45 1.70 1.41 -15.52
N MET A 46 2.20 1.09 -14.33
CA MET A 46 2.03 -0.20 -13.69
C MET A 46 1.37 -0.01 -12.34
N ILE A 47 0.18 -0.58 -12.15
CA ILE A 47 -0.59 -0.53 -10.91
C ILE A 47 -0.71 -1.93 -10.32
N ARG A 48 -0.50 -2.07 -9.01
CA ARG A 48 -0.85 -3.30 -8.29
C ARG A 48 -2.33 -3.29 -7.96
N THR A 49 -3.00 -4.42 -8.12
CA THR A 49 -4.45 -4.47 -7.98
C THR A 49 -4.96 -5.42 -6.90
N HIS A 50 -6.15 -5.14 -6.39
CA HIS A 50 -6.94 -6.04 -5.59
C HIS A 50 -8.37 -6.07 -6.14
N LEU A 51 -8.78 -7.23 -6.63
CA LEU A 51 -10.12 -7.46 -7.15
C LEU A 51 -11.06 -7.84 -6.00
N VAL A 52 -12.11 -7.04 -5.80
CA VAL A 52 -13.23 -7.36 -4.91
C VAL A 52 -14.38 -7.85 -5.77
N VAL A 53 -14.88 -9.05 -5.45
CA VAL A 53 -16.02 -9.68 -6.10
C VAL A 53 -17.20 -9.63 -5.13
N ARG A 54 -18.31 -9.05 -5.59
CA ARG A 54 -19.62 -9.03 -4.92
C ARG A 54 -20.63 -9.70 -5.83
N GLU A 55 -21.86 -9.89 -5.34
CA GLU A 55 -22.94 -10.49 -6.12
C GLU A 55 -23.32 -9.65 -7.35
N ASP A 56 -23.16 -8.32 -7.26
CA ASP A 56 -23.59 -7.35 -8.26
C ASP A 56 -22.43 -6.66 -9.01
N ALA A 57 -21.19 -6.83 -8.56
CA ALA A 57 -20.07 -6.05 -9.06
C ALA A 57 -18.69 -6.75 -8.94
N HIS A 58 -17.86 -6.49 -9.95
CA HIS A 58 -16.42 -6.72 -9.91
C HIS A 58 -15.71 -5.37 -9.84
N ILE A 59 -15.05 -5.07 -8.72
CA ILE A 59 -14.39 -3.79 -8.50
C ILE A 59 -12.90 -4.02 -8.38
N LEU A 60 -12.11 -3.32 -9.21
CA LEU A 60 -10.66 -3.30 -9.10
C LEU A 60 -10.21 -2.10 -8.29
N TYR A 61 -9.48 -2.37 -7.22
CA TYR A 61 -8.75 -1.36 -6.47
C TYR A 61 -7.28 -1.35 -6.88
N GLY A 62 -6.71 -0.18 -7.10
CA GLY A 62 -5.34 0.00 -7.59
C GLY A 62 -4.46 0.78 -6.63
N PHE A 63 -3.19 0.38 -6.56
CA PHE A 63 -2.16 0.97 -5.71
C PHE A 63 -0.84 1.11 -6.47
N LEU A 64 -0.07 2.15 -6.16
CA LEU A 64 1.24 2.37 -6.77
C LEU A 64 2.30 1.49 -6.10
N THR A 65 2.21 1.27 -4.79
CA THR A 65 3.17 0.48 -4.02
C THR A 65 2.57 -0.84 -3.52
N GLU A 66 3.44 -1.79 -3.17
CA GLU A 66 3.00 -3.03 -2.54
C GLU A 66 2.49 -2.78 -1.12
N ASP A 67 3.09 -1.84 -0.39
CA ASP A 67 2.72 -1.51 0.99
C ASP A 67 1.31 -0.93 1.08
N GLU A 68 0.94 -0.05 0.15
CA GLU A 68 -0.43 0.45 0.02
C GLU A 68 -1.42 -0.70 -0.22
N ARG A 69 -1.09 -1.63 -1.13
CA ARG A 69 -1.95 -2.79 -1.44
C ARG A 69 -2.05 -3.73 -0.24
N ALA A 70 -0.94 -3.99 0.45
CA ALA A 70 -0.88 -4.84 1.63
C ALA A 70 -1.72 -4.24 2.76
N MET A 71 -1.55 -2.94 3.03
CA MET A 71 -2.32 -2.20 4.02
C MET A 71 -3.81 -2.25 3.70
N PHE A 72 -4.22 -1.98 2.45
CA PHE A 72 -5.61 -2.10 2.03
C PHE A 72 -6.20 -3.49 2.32
N ARG A 73 -5.45 -4.55 1.97
CA ARG A 73 -5.86 -5.95 2.22
C ARG A 73 -5.95 -6.30 3.69
N SER A 74 -5.12 -5.69 4.54
CA SER A 74 -5.22 -5.84 5.99
C SER A 74 -6.44 -5.09 6.54
N LEU A 75 -6.68 -3.87 6.06
CA LEU A 75 -7.82 -3.04 6.48
C LEU A 75 -9.16 -3.70 6.20
N ILE A 76 -9.38 -4.24 5.01
CA ILE A 76 -10.68 -4.86 4.65
C ILE A 76 -10.98 -6.17 5.39
N LYS A 77 -10.01 -6.72 6.14
CA LYS A 77 -10.22 -7.87 7.03
C LYS A 77 -10.72 -7.46 8.41
N VAL A 78 -10.64 -6.16 8.75
CA VAL A 78 -11.12 -5.63 10.02
C VAL A 78 -12.65 -5.54 9.98
N ASN A 79 -13.31 -6.06 11.01
CA ASN A 79 -14.76 -6.02 11.10
C ASN A 79 -15.26 -4.56 11.12
N GLY A 80 -16.16 -4.22 10.19
CA GLY A 80 -16.69 -2.87 10.04
C GLY A 80 -15.86 -1.96 9.13
N VAL A 81 -14.77 -2.45 8.53
CA VAL A 81 -13.99 -1.73 7.53
C VAL A 81 -14.17 -2.38 6.16
N GLY A 82 -14.99 -1.75 5.31
CA GLY A 82 -15.19 -2.18 3.93
C GLY A 82 -14.17 -1.57 2.96
N PRO A 83 -14.13 -2.03 1.70
CA PRO A 83 -13.23 -1.51 0.66
C PRO A 83 -13.28 0.02 0.49
N LYS A 84 -14.48 0.63 0.51
CA LYS A 84 -14.64 2.09 0.40
C LYS A 84 -14.03 2.84 1.59
N VAL A 85 -14.18 2.32 2.80
CA VAL A 85 -13.59 2.91 4.01
C VAL A 85 -12.07 2.76 3.97
N ALA A 86 -11.57 1.58 3.61
CA ALA A 86 -10.13 1.34 3.45
C ALA A 86 -9.50 2.28 2.40
N LEU A 87 -10.18 2.53 1.28
CA LEU A 87 -9.73 3.50 0.27
C LEU A 87 -9.71 4.94 0.83
N GLY A 88 -10.71 5.30 1.63
CA GLY A 88 -10.79 6.59 2.33
C GLY A 88 -9.66 6.79 3.34
N ILE A 89 -9.29 5.73 4.08
CA ILE A 89 -8.13 5.74 5.00
C ILE A 89 -6.86 6.05 4.22
N LEU A 90 -6.55 5.26 3.18
CA LEU A 90 -5.33 5.43 2.38
C LEU A 90 -5.31 6.74 1.57
N SER A 91 -6.46 7.39 1.39
CA SER A 91 -6.55 8.71 0.79
C SER A 91 -6.24 9.85 1.77
N GLY A 92 -6.42 9.62 3.07
CA GLY A 92 -6.25 10.64 4.12
C GLY A 92 -4.93 10.56 4.89
N VAL A 93 -4.26 9.39 4.86
CA VAL A 93 -3.01 9.16 5.59
C VAL A 93 -2.14 8.15 4.83
N ASN A 94 -0.83 8.35 4.85
CA ASN A 94 0.11 7.39 4.28
C ASN A 94 0.23 6.14 5.17
N VAL A 95 0.89 5.09 4.66
CA VAL A 95 1.00 3.80 5.36
C VAL A 95 1.78 3.95 6.67
N ASP A 96 2.86 4.73 6.68
CA ASP A 96 3.76 4.88 7.84
C ASP A 96 3.09 5.61 9.01
N ASP A 97 2.46 6.76 8.73
CA ASP A 97 1.70 7.55 9.70
C ASP A 97 0.51 6.76 10.24
N PHE A 98 -0.14 5.96 9.39
CA PHE A 98 -1.19 5.07 9.87
C PHE A 98 -0.64 4.04 10.85
N CYS A 99 0.48 3.39 10.53
CA CYS A 99 1.13 2.44 11.43
C CYS A 99 1.52 3.09 12.78
N LEU A 100 1.97 4.35 12.74
CA LEU A 100 2.25 5.14 13.94
C LEU A 100 0.98 5.36 14.78
N TRP A 101 -0.13 5.75 14.16
CA TRP A 101 -1.41 5.94 14.86
C TRP A 101 -1.92 4.65 15.51
N ILE A 102 -1.73 3.49 14.87
CA ILE A 102 -2.06 2.18 15.46
C ILE A 102 -1.15 1.87 16.66
N SER A 103 0.15 2.13 16.52
CA SER A 103 1.13 1.86 17.57
C SER A 103 0.84 2.69 18.82
N ASP A 104 0.60 3.99 18.63
CA ASP A 104 0.30 4.97 19.68
C ASP A 104 -1.13 4.87 20.22
N SER A 105 -1.95 3.96 19.69
CA SER A 105 -3.38 3.84 20.03
C SER A 105 -4.14 5.16 19.89
N ASN A 106 -3.82 5.94 18.84
CA ASN A 106 -4.35 7.28 18.63
C ASN A 106 -5.77 7.25 18.05
N VAL A 107 -6.74 6.95 18.91
CA VAL A 107 -8.18 6.92 18.56
C VAL A 107 -8.64 8.26 17.98
N ALA A 108 -8.14 9.38 18.52
CA ALA A 108 -8.56 10.72 18.10
C ALA A 108 -8.18 11.03 16.63
N ALA A 109 -7.04 10.54 16.16
CA ALA A 109 -6.65 10.67 14.75
C ALA A 109 -7.52 9.79 13.85
N LEU A 110 -7.76 8.53 14.24
CA LEU A 110 -8.54 7.58 13.44
C LEU A 110 -9.99 8.00 13.26
N VAL A 111 -10.62 8.58 14.28
CA VAL A 111 -12.03 9.05 14.20
C VAL A 111 -12.20 10.25 13.23
N LYS A 112 -11.12 10.96 12.89
CA LYS A 112 -11.17 12.02 11.87
C LYS A 112 -11.26 11.48 10.45
N LEU A 113 -10.96 10.20 10.23
CA LEU A 113 -11.03 9.57 8.92
C LEU A 113 -12.49 9.33 8.51
N PRO A 114 -12.84 9.54 7.23
CA PRO A 114 -14.21 9.42 6.76
C PRO A 114 -14.74 7.98 6.95
N GLY A 115 -15.91 7.86 7.58
CA GLY A 115 -16.55 6.57 7.83
C GLY A 115 -16.01 5.80 9.05
N ILE A 116 -15.11 6.38 9.85
CA ILE A 116 -14.61 5.76 11.08
C ILE A 116 -15.23 6.41 12.32
N GLY A 117 -16.09 5.66 13.01
CA GLY A 117 -16.59 6.03 14.34
C GLY A 117 -15.66 5.56 15.46
N LYS A 118 -15.91 6.03 16.70
CA LYS A 118 -15.11 5.69 17.89
C LYS A 118 -14.94 4.17 18.09
N LYS A 119 -16.04 3.41 18.03
CA LYS A 119 -16.02 1.95 18.18
C LYS A 119 -15.19 1.26 17.09
N THR A 120 -15.31 1.74 15.85
CA THR A 120 -14.52 1.22 14.72
C THR A 120 -13.05 1.55 14.89
N ALA A 121 -12.71 2.77 15.33
CA ALA A 121 -11.33 3.16 15.60
C ALA A 121 -10.67 2.29 16.67
N GLU A 122 -11.35 2.06 17.80
CA GLU A 122 -10.87 1.17 18.87
C GLU A 122 -10.67 -0.26 18.35
N ARG A 123 -11.63 -0.79 17.57
CA ARG A 123 -11.51 -2.12 16.97
C ARG A 123 -10.35 -2.20 15.98
N LEU A 124 -10.16 -1.15 15.20
CA LEU A 124 -9.14 -1.06 14.17
C LEU A 124 -7.73 -1.05 14.80
N ILE A 125 -7.52 -0.37 15.94
CA ILE A 125 -6.26 -0.44 16.70
C ILE A 125 -5.95 -1.87 17.12
N ILE A 126 -6.94 -2.59 17.68
CA ILE A 126 -6.76 -3.96 18.16
C ILE A 126 -6.45 -4.90 16.99
N ASP A 127 -7.30 -4.90 15.96
CA ASP A 127 -7.18 -5.85 14.85
C ASP A 127 -5.94 -5.57 13.98
N MET A 128 -5.52 -4.31 13.86
CA MET A 128 -4.37 -3.94 13.03
C MET A 128 -3.04 -4.12 13.73
N ARG A 129 -2.95 -4.06 15.06
CA ARG A 129 -1.68 -4.27 15.78
C ARG A 129 -1.00 -5.59 15.42
N ASP A 130 -1.78 -6.65 15.26
CA ASP A 130 -1.27 -7.98 14.89
C ASP A 130 -1.07 -8.16 13.37
N ARG A 131 -1.42 -7.15 12.55
CA ARG A 131 -1.50 -7.21 11.09
C ARG A 131 -0.74 -6.10 10.38
N LEU A 132 0.02 -5.29 11.13
CA LEU A 132 0.87 -4.29 10.52
C LEU A 132 1.84 -5.01 9.57
N PRO A 133 2.05 -4.49 8.35
CA PRO A 133 3.15 -4.97 7.52
C PRO A 133 4.40 -4.94 8.39
N GLU A 134 5.18 -6.03 8.41
CA GLU A 134 6.49 -5.98 9.08
C GLU A 134 7.21 -4.79 8.46
N GLN A 135 7.43 -3.76 9.28
CA GLN A 135 8.37 -2.70 9.00
C GLN A 135 9.67 -3.45 8.73
N THR A 136 9.94 -3.74 7.46
CA THR A 136 11.18 -4.39 7.04
C THR A 136 12.21 -3.29 7.16
N GLY A 137 12.54 -2.98 8.41
CA GLY A 137 13.68 -2.18 8.78
C GLY A 137 14.84 -2.86 8.09
N SER A 138 15.49 -2.08 7.22
CA SER A 138 16.83 -2.34 6.75
C SER A 138 17.70 -2.79 7.92
N SER A 139 17.81 -4.10 8.09
CA SER A 139 18.90 -4.74 8.80
C SER A 139 19.51 -5.72 7.81
N SER A 140 20.06 -5.15 6.74
CA SER A 140 21.21 -5.75 6.09
C SER A 140 22.36 -5.75 7.10
N ARG A 141 22.34 -6.72 8.02
CA ARG A 141 23.57 -7.20 8.62
C ARG A 141 24.31 -7.92 7.51
N VAL A 142 25.13 -7.16 6.77
CA VAL A 142 26.19 -7.76 5.99
C VAL A 142 27.17 -8.35 7.01
N ALA A 143 26.93 -9.62 7.36
CA ALA A 143 27.94 -10.47 7.95
C ALA A 143 28.96 -10.78 6.84
N ALA A 144 29.85 -9.82 6.57
CA ALA A 144 31.08 -10.09 5.85
C ALA A 144 32.15 -10.43 6.89
N GLY A 145 32.21 -11.71 7.25
CA GLY A 145 33.42 -12.27 7.84
C GLY A 145 34.55 -12.14 6.82
N LEU A 146 35.50 -11.26 7.08
CA LEU A 146 36.85 -11.39 6.53
C LEU A 146 37.74 -12.01 7.60
N THR A 147 37.89 -13.33 7.52
CA THR A 147 39.03 -14.04 8.09
C THR A 147 40.20 -13.89 7.12
N ALA A 148 41.36 -13.49 7.67
CA ALA A 148 42.61 -13.20 6.97
C ALA A 148 43.20 -14.43 6.22
N PRO A 149 44.32 -14.26 5.48
CA PRO A 149 45.58 -14.51 6.18
C PRO A 149 46.72 -13.55 5.86
N GLN A 150 47.70 -13.64 6.75
CA GLN A 150 48.96 -12.91 6.86
C GLN A 150 49.91 -13.20 5.70
N THR A 151 50.68 -12.19 5.27
CA THR A 151 52.08 -12.34 4.85
C THR A 151 52.85 -11.02 5.07
N SER A 152 53.72 -11.01 6.06
CA SER A 152 55.00 -10.27 6.09
C SER A 152 56.08 -11.36 6.27
N PRO A 153 57.37 -11.21 5.87
CA PRO A 153 58.18 -9.98 5.87
C PRO A 153 59.23 -9.86 4.71
N MET A 154 60.18 -8.91 4.86
CA MET A 154 61.49 -8.72 4.16
C MET A 154 61.47 -8.00 2.80
N GLU A 155 62.40 -7.12 2.40
CA GLU A 155 63.56 -6.43 2.99
C GLU A 155 64.06 -5.38 1.95
N GLU A 156 64.64 -4.27 2.41
CA GLU A 156 65.60 -3.32 1.77
C GLU A 156 65.40 -2.74 0.34
N ALA A 157 65.37 -1.39 0.29
CA ALA A 157 66.37 -0.57 -0.41
C ALA A 157 66.42 0.85 0.21
#